data_AF-A0A4V3WWZ4-F1
#
_entry.id   AF-A0A4V3WWZ4-F1
#
_cell.length_a   1.000
_cell.length_b   1.000
_cell.length_c   1.000
_cell.angle_alpha   90.00
_cell.angle_beta   90.00
_cell.angle_gamma   90.00
#
_symmetry.space_group_name_H-M   'P 1'
#
loop_
_entity.id
_entity.type
_entity.pdbx_description
1 polymer ?
#
loop_
_entity_poly.entity_id
_entity_poly.type
_entity_poly.pdbx_seq_one_letter_code
_entity_poly.pdbx_strand_id
1 'polypeptide(L)'
;MSVKTALMKAFGFRSSDDDEDDMPGYVSAAPVQRHTAGETPTDNQPGISQQPDCESSAGQIQNSPGEFKSMPLTEFPLAVFDGLIEVFNQAQPDFIQKCLGTEAQRQYLYEKMDASFKEYIGQLKMEAAQFAENKCSHMMKSYTDEFQQLRDKLAATERRLEDQKQQCMSATRQKRAMSSRVSDLEQQLESARAEKEQYALETKSLLNKLKVAKVREGSSDSDLDNLQYKAAAEEANRRVSELNAQAAANQIELEKLTVRLEALNNKLAESEERAAGLRLELEQSRKECSAARTGEREAVQKACNAEAELAALKRGNEVEKQDAAVQGCMFGDESKNIVMTTGSKPASGNDDCSNVKTVPQPSKPRRRKKPKHTISAIDETLDATEWLLPTPPDGVQKSVIVSDAEFGYHEPQREDPPRNDAQLSLFD
;
A
#
# COMPACT_ATOMS: atom_id res chain seq x y z
N MET A 1 -33.51 5.15 -7.24
CA MET A 1 -33.00 3.81 -6.92
C MET A 1 -34.15 3.03 -6.31
N SER A 2 -34.61 1.97 -6.99
CA SER A 2 -35.85 1.26 -6.65
C SER A 2 -35.66 0.39 -5.41
N VAL A 3 -36.59 0.43 -4.45
CA VAL A 3 -36.56 -0.44 -3.24
C VAL A 3 -36.48 -1.93 -3.59
N LYS A 4 -36.96 -2.32 -4.78
CA LYS A 4 -36.85 -3.70 -5.28
C LYS A 4 -35.40 -4.14 -5.53
N THR A 5 -34.54 -3.25 -6.04
CA THR A 5 -33.13 -3.60 -6.32
C THR A 5 -32.31 -3.71 -5.04
N ALA A 6 -32.63 -2.90 -4.02
CA ALA A 6 -32.00 -3.02 -2.70
C ALA A 6 -32.38 -4.34 -1.99
N LEU A 7 -33.64 -4.77 -2.12
CA LEU A 7 -34.12 -6.00 -1.51
C LEU A 7 -33.56 -7.25 -2.22
N MET A 8 -33.44 -7.23 -3.54
CA MET A 8 -32.77 -8.32 -4.29
C MET A 8 -31.27 -8.42 -3.96
N LYS A 9 -30.58 -7.28 -3.80
CA LYS A 9 -29.16 -7.25 -3.40
C LYS A 9 -28.95 -7.78 -1.97
N ALA A 10 -29.91 -7.59 -1.05
CA ALA A 10 -29.86 -8.14 0.31
C ALA A 10 -30.08 -9.67 0.36
N PHE A 11 -30.74 -10.24 -0.64
CA PHE A 11 -30.94 -11.70 -0.78
C PHE A 11 -29.90 -12.37 -1.69
N GLY A 12 -28.83 -11.66 -2.08
CA GLY A 12 -27.74 -12.22 -2.86
C GLY A 12 -28.00 -12.31 -4.37
N PHE A 13 -29.10 -11.75 -4.86
CA PHE A 13 -29.35 -11.59 -6.30
C PHE A 13 -28.60 -10.34 -6.79
N ARG A 14 -27.48 -10.56 -7.49
CA ARG A 14 -26.73 -9.50 -8.17
C ARG A 14 -27.56 -8.98 -9.35
N SER A 15 -27.64 -7.66 -9.48
CA SER A 15 -28.38 -6.99 -10.55
C SER A 15 -27.52 -6.97 -11.80
N SER A 16 -28.11 -7.26 -12.96
CA SER A 16 -27.44 -7.31 -14.27
C SER A 16 -26.74 -6.01 -14.71
N ASP A 17 -26.91 -4.92 -13.95
CA ASP A 17 -26.26 -3.62 -14.18
C ASP A 17 -24.90 -3.50 -13.45
N ASP A 18 -24.54 -4.45 -12.58
CA ASP A 18 -23.22 -4.50 -11.90
C ASP A 18 -22.19 -5.32 -12.73
N ASP A 19 -22.52 -5.76 -13.95
CA ASP A 19 -21.72 -6.71 -14.76
C ASP A 19 -20.73 -6.05 -15.75
N GLU A 20 -20.75 -4.73 -15.93
CA GLU A 20 -19.92 -4.05 -16.94
C GLU A 20 -18.54 -3.59 -16.43
N ASP A 21 -18.36 -3.33 -15.13
CA ASP A 21 -17.13 -2.70 -14.60
C ASP A 21 -16.18 -3.66 -13.81
N ASP A 22 -16.62 -4.88 -13.48
CA ASP A 22 -15.87 -5.83 -12.63
C ASP A 22 -15.52 -7.16 -13.35
N MET A 23 -15.12 -7.08 -14.62
CA MET A 23 -14.46 -8.21 -15.30
C MET A 23 -12.94 -8.16 -15.07
N PRO A 24 -12.35 -9.03 -14.22
CA PRO A 24 -10.91 -9.22 -14.23
C PRO A 24 -10.52 -9.82 -15.58
N GLY A 25 -9.76 -9.07 -16.37
CA GLY A 25 -9.22 -9.53 -17.64
C GLY A 25 -8.58 -10.92 -17.48
N TYR A 26 -9.09 -11.88 -18.24
CA TYR A 26 -8.59 -13.24 -18.27
C TYR A 26 -7.14 -13.20 -18.74
N VAL A 27 -6.18 -13.38 -17.83
CA VAL A 27 -4.78 -13.49 -18.20
C VAL A 27 -4.59 -14.89 -18.78
N SER A 28 -4.52 -14.95 -20.11
CA SER A 28 -4.15 -16.15 -20.85
C SER A 28 -2.85 -16.72 -20.30
N ALA A 29 -2.91 -17.95 -19.79
CA ALA A 29 -1.76 -18.69 -19.30
C ALA A 29 -0.95 -19.23 -20.49
N ALA A 30 -0.18 -18.36 -21.13
CA ALA A 30 0.86 -18.75 -22.07
C ALA A 30 2.24 -18.39 -21.49
N PRO A 31 3.21 -19.33 -21.43
CA PRO A 31 4.54 -19.03 -20.93
C PRO A 31 5.28 -18.12 -21.93
N VAL A 32 5.66 -16.92 -21.48
CA VAL A 32 6.50 -16.01 -22.27
C VAL A 32 7.94 -16.55 -22.25
N GLN A 33 8.33 -17.27 -23.30
CA GLN A 33 9.72 -17.59 -23.58
C GLN A 33 10.44 -16.33 -24.08
N ARG A 34 11.47 -15.91 -23.36
CA ARG A 34 12.33 -14.79 -23.73
C ARG A 34 13.39 -15.31 -24.69
N HIS A 35 13.29 -14.95 -25.96
CA HIS A 35 14.30 -15.27 -26.97
C HIS A 35 15.52 -14.34 -26.82
N THR A 36 16.70 -14.92 -26.66
CA THR A 36 17.98 -14.29 -26.98
C THR A 36 18.58 -15.05 -28.16
N ALA A 37 18.51 -14.47 -29.36
CA ALA A 37 19.43 -14.80 -30.45
C ALA A 37 20.74 -14.04 -30.16
N GLY A 38 21.95 -14.56 -30.34
CA GLY A 38 22.45 -15.74 -31.02
C GLY A 38 23.76 -15.31 -31.69
N GLU A 39 24.87 -16.01 -31.44
CA GLU A 39 25.99 -16.23 -32.39
C GLU A 39 27.12 -17.05 -31.70
N THR A 40 27.40 -18.21 -32.29
CA THR A 40 28.57 -19.11 -32.10
C THR A 40 29.70 -18.67 -33.06
N PRO A 41 30.93 -19.28 -33.15
CA PRO A 41 31.46 -20.58 -32.66
C PRO A 41 32.85 -20.45 -31.95
N THR A 42 33.46 -21.42 -31.25
CA THR A 42 34.06 -22.70 -31.70
C THR A 42 34.61 -23.51 -30.51
N ASP A 43 34.37 -24.81 -30.56
CA ASP A 43 35.12 -26.03 -30.21
C ASP A 43 36.41 -26.09 -29.31
N ASN A 44 36.41 -27.17 -28.49
CA ASN A 44 37.48 -27.96 -27.85
C ASN A 44 38.14 -27.63 -26.47
N GLN A 45 38.18 -28.71 -25.66
CA GLN A 45 38.50 -28.94 -24.23
C GLN A 45 40.00 -28.77 -23.79
N PRO A 46 40.46 -29.26 -22.60
CA PRO A 46 40.14 -28.95 -21.19
C PRO A 46 41.40 -28.67 -20.32
N GLY A 47 41.23 -28.12 -19.10
CA GLY A 47 42.14 -28.44 -17.97
C GLY A 47 42.74 -27.29 -17.14
N ILE A 48 42.54 -27.42 -15.82
CA ILE A 48 43.46 -27.09 -14.71
C ILE A 48 43.51 -25.63 -14.19
N SER A 49 42.94 -25.50 -12.97
CA SER A 49 43.40 -24.74 -11.78
C SER A 49 43.64 -23.22 -11.86
N GLN A 50 42.80 -22.49 -11.11
CA GLN A 50 43.13 -21.66 -9.93
C GLN A 50 42.17 -20.46 -9.83
N GLN A 51 41.55 -20.27 -8.67
CA GLN A 51 41.15 -18.92 -8.23
C GLN A 51 42.43 -18.06 -8.19
N PRO A 52 42.37 -16.82 -8.68
CA PRO A 52 42.07 -15.73 -7.77
C PRO A 52 41.11 -14.68 -8.35
N ASP A 53 40.44 -14.01 -7.42
CA ASP A 53 40.12 -12.59 -7.39
C ASP A 53 39.46 -11.95 -8.62
N CYS A 54 38.17 -11.64 -8.40
CA CYS A 54 37.36 -10.75 -9.21
C CYS A 54 38.02 -9.37 -9.32
N GLU A 55 38.67 -9.11 -10.45
CA GLU A 55 38.99 -7.74 -10.86
C GLU A 55 38.25 -7.38 -12.16
N SER A 56 37.56 -6.25 -12.09
CA SER A 56 37.10 -5.39 -13.19
C SER A 56 36.08 -5.94 -14.20
N SER A 57 34.83 -5.51 -14.01
CA SER A 57 34.18 -4.67 -15.02
C SER A 57 33.08 -3.81 -14.38
N ALA A 58 33.49 -2.97 -13.43
CA ALA A 58 32.76 -1.73 -13.20
C ALA A 58 33.11 -0.84 -14.37
N GLY A 59 32.16 -0.62 -15.29
CA GLY A 59 32.27 0.38 -16.33
C GLY A 59 32.58 1.72 -15.68
N GLN A 60 33.87 2.06 -15.68
CA GLN A 60 34.42 3.29 -15.16
C GLN A 60 33.95 4.38 -16.11
N ILE A 61 32.80 4.98 -15.81
CA ILE A 61 32.54 6.35 -16.23
C ILE A 61 33.67 7.13 -15.56
N GLN A 62 34.70 7.40 -16.34
CA GLN A 62 35.73 8.36 -16.00
C GLN A 62 35.05 9.73 -15.92
N ASN A 63 34.40 9.99 -14.78
CA ASN A 63 34.47 11.33 -14.21
C ASN A 63 35.93 11.49 -13.81
N SER A 64 36.77 11.81 -14.79
CA SER A 64 37.91 12.64 -14.46
C SER A 64 37.30 13.86 -13.77
N PRO A 65 37.75 14.26 -12.58
CA PRO A 65 37.70 15.67 -12.25
C PRO A 65 38.61 16.28 -13.32
N GLY A 66 38.03 16.58 -14.48
CA GLY A 66 38.60 17.51 -15.41
C GLY A 66 38.80 18.73 -14.55
N GLU A 67 40.03 18.88 -14.10
CA GLU A 67 40.58 20.10 -13.57
C GLU A 67 40.26 21.09 -14.69
N PHE A 68 39.10 21.72 -14.58
CA PHE A 68 38.84 22.98 -15.22
C PHE A 68 39.91 23.84 -14.60
N LYS A 69 41.08 23.85 -15.24
CA LYS A 69 41.97 24.99 -15.21
C LYS A 69 41.01 26.12 -15.52
N SER A 70 40.62 26.82 -14.47
CA SER A 70 40.09 28.15 -14.58
C SER A 70 41.18 28.87 -15.36
N MET A 71 41.05 28.89 -16.69
CA MET A 71 41.84 29.78 -17.50
C MET A 71 41.61 31.12 -16.85
N PRO A 72 42.68 31.80 -16.41
CA PRO A 72 42.52 33.04 -15.70
C PRO A 72 41.68 33.93 -16.60
N LEU A 73 40.56 34.45 -16.07
CA LEU A 73 39.50 35.21 -16.76
C LEU A 73 40.02 36.54 -17.39
N THR A 74 41.32 36.67 -17.56
CA THR A 74 42.11 37.87 -17.82
C THR A 74 42.59 37.99 -19.26
N GLU A 75 42.51 36.95 -20.09
CA GLU A 75 43.03 37.02 -21.48
C GLU A 75 42.04 37.68 -22.46
N PHE A 76 40.75 37.56 -22.24
CA PHE A 76 39.72 38.04 -23.18
C PHE A 76 39.55 39.58 -23.31
N PRO A 77 39.96 40.46 -22.37
CA PRO A 77 39.99 41.90 -22.64
C PRO A 77 41.15 42.32 -23.54
N LEU A 78 42.23 41.54 -23.61
CA LEU A 78 43.50 41.95 -24.19
C LEU A 78 43.63 41.52 -25.67
N ALA A 79 43.02 40.38 -26.04
CA ALA A 79 43.03 39.87 -27.41
C ALA A 79 42.37 40.80 -28.45
N VAL A 80 41.42 41.64 -28.04
CA VAL A 80 40.78 42.65 -28.92
C VAL A 80 41.78 43.74 -29.32
N PHE A 81 42.76 44.03 -28.45
CA PHE A 81 43.80 45.03 -28.73
C PHE A 81 44.93 44.50 -29.59
N ASP A 82 45.11 43.18 -29.69
CA ASP A 82 46.16 42.61 -30.53
C ASP A 82 45.96 42.97 -32.01
N GLY A 83 44.71 42.98 -32.49
CA GLY A 83 44.39 43.44 -33.86
C GLY A 83 44.57 44.95 -34.06
N LEU A 84 44.30 45.76 -33.04
CA LEU A 84 44.55 47.21 -33.10
C LEU A 84 46.05 47.52 -33.09
N ILE A 85 46.81 46.79 -32.28
CA ILE A 85 48.27 46.86 -32.17
C ILE A 85 48.91 46.38 -33.47
N GLU A 86 48.38 45.35 -34.10
CA GLU A 86 48.83 44.87 -35.41
C GLU A 86 48.68 45.94 -36.50
N VAL A 87 47.49 46.55 -36.61
CA VAL A 87 47.23 47.64 -37.58
C VAL A 87 48.10 48.87 -37.27
N PHE A 88 48.29 49.20 -35.99
CA PHE A 88 49.14 50.33 -35.59
C PHE A 88 50.62 50.08 -35.91
N ASN A 89 51.11 48.85 -35.69
CA ASN A 89 52.48 48.46 -35.97
C ASN A 89 52.76 48.35 -37.48
N GLN A 90 51.76 48.03 -38.31
CA GLN A 90 51.88 48.06 -39.78
C GLN A 90 51.97 49.49 -40.34
N ALA A 91 51.44 50.49 -39.64
CA ALA A 91 51.48 51.89 -40.04
C ALA A 91 52.76 52.63 -39.59
N GLN A 92 53.65 51.97 -38.85
CA GLN A 92 54.89 52.53 -38.30
C GLN A 92 56.12 52.08 -39.12
N PRO A 93 57.21 52.87 -39.22
CA PRO A 93 58.46 52.43 -39.84
C PRO A 93 59.09 51.22 -39.13
N ASP A 94 59.69 50.29 -39.89
CA ASP A 94 60.26 49.02 -39.44
C ASP A 94 61.19 49.12 -38.21
N PHE A 95 61.88 50.25 -38.07
CA PHE A 95 62.78 50.51 -36.95
C PHE A 95 62.03 50.69 -35.62
N ILE A 96 60.87 51.38 -35.64
CA ILE A 96 60.06 51.65 -34.45
C ILE A 96 59.25 50.41 -34.06
N GLN A 97 58.80 49.64 -35.07
CA GLN A 97 58.10 48.38 -34.87
C GLN A 97 58.91 47.36 -34.05
N LYS A 98 60.23 47.28 -34.26
CA LYS A 98 61.15 46.36 -33.56
C LYS A 98 61.50 46.79 -32.13
N CYS A 99 61.28 48.06 -31.79
CA CYS A 99 61.64 48.63 -30.49
C CYS A 99 60.47 48.71 -29.51
N LEU A 100 59.26 48.35 -29.92
CA LEU A 100 58.06 48.44 -29.10
C LEU A 100 57.59 47.05 -28.64
N GLY A 101 57.45 46.88 -27.33
CA GLY A 101 56.86 45.67 -26.76
C GLY A 101 55.35 45.67 -26.94
N THR A 102 54.82 44.71 -27.71
CA THR A 102 53.38 44.54 -27.96
C THR A 102 52.59 44.37 -26.67
N GLU A 103 53.13 43.62 -25.71
CA GLU A 103 52.56 43.41 -24.37
C GLU A 103 52.40 44.72 -23.59
N ALA A 104 53.42 45.60 -23.63
CA ALA A 104 53.41 46.86 -22.91
C ALA A 104 52.45 47.88 -23.54
N GLN A 105 52.36 47.91 -24.88
CA GLN A 105 51.37 48.71 -25.60
C GLN A 105 49.94 48.29 -25.25
N ARG A 106 49.71 46.99 -25.12
CA ARG A 106 48.42 46.41 -24.76
C ARG A 106 47.96 46.81 -23.36
N GLN A 107 48.86 46.75 -22.39
CA GLN A 107 48.58 47.17 -21.02
C GLN A 107 48.32 48.68 -20.93
N TYR A 108 49.10 49.49 -21.65
CA TYR A 108 48.91 50.94 -21.70
C TYR A 108 47.55 51.32 -22.30
N LEU A 109 47.17 50.68 -23.40
CA LEU A 109 45.89 50.94 -24.05
C LEU A 109 44.71 50.54 -23.15
N TYR A 110 44.82 49.39 -22.47
CA TYR A 110 43.82 48.95 -21.50
C TYR A 110 43.66 49.92 -20.32
N GLU A 111 44.77 50.44 -19.79
CA GLU A 111 44.75 51.40 -18.68
C GLU A 111 44.11 52.74 -19.07
N LYS A 112 44.36 53.20 -20.31
CA LYS A 112 43.81 54.46 -20.85
C LYS A 112 42.34 54.40 -21.27
N MET A 113 41.73 53.22 -21.36
CA MET A 113 40.31 53.13 -21.66
C MET A 113 39.43 53.67 -20.53
N ASP A 114 38.33 54.31 -20.94
CA ASP A 114 37.31 54.86 -20.05
C ASP A 114 36.68 53.79 -19.14
N ALA A 115 36.28 54.23 -17.95
CA ALA A 115 35.64 53.38 -16.95
C ALA A 115 34.35 52.73 -17.47
N SER A 116 33.60 53.41 -18.36
CA SER A 116 32.35 52.92 -18.94
C SER A 116 32.52 51.66 -19.79
N PHE A 117 33.62 51.57 -20.57
CA PHE A 117 33.92 50.39 -21.38
C PHE A 117 34.38 49.20 -20.51
N LYS A 118 35.18 49.49 -19.47
CA LYS A 118 35.58 48.48 -18.48
C LYS A 118 34.37 47.92 -17.73
N GLU A 119 33.41 48.77 -17.38
CA GLU A 119 32.16 48.38 -16.74
C GLU A 119 31.28 47.53 -17.68
N TYR A 120 31.15 47.90 -18.95
CA TYR A 120 30.42 47.10 -19.94
C TYR A 120 31.00 45.70 -20.13
N ILE A 121 32.33 45.55 -20.23
CA ILE A 121 32.98 44.22 -20.27
C ILE A 121 32.73 43.45 -18.97
N GLY A 122 32.77 44.14 -17.82
CA GLY A 122 32.44 43.55 -16.52
C GLY A 122 31.01 43.02 -16.48
N GLN A 123 30.04 43.79 -16.98
CA GLN A 123 28.65 43.39 -17.11
C GLN A 123 28.49 42.21 -18.06
N LEU A 124 29.14 42.21 -19.23
CA LEU A 124 29.08 41.09 -20.18
C LEU A 124 29.66 39.79 -19.59
N LYS A 125 30.76 39.87 -18.83
CA LYS A 125 31.32 38.71 -18.11
C LYS A 125 30.36 38.22 -17.02
N MET A 126 29.75 39.14 -16.28
CA MET A 126 28.77 38.81 -15.26
C MET A 126 27.54 38.15 -15.87
N GLU A 127 27.04 38.65 -17.00
CA GLU A 127 25.93 38.07 -17.74
C GLU A 127 26.27 36.68 -18.29
N ALA A 128 27.47 36.49 -18.84
CA ALA A 128 27.93 35.18 -19.30
C ALA A 128 28.05 34.17 -18.15
N ALA A 129 28.54 34.60 -16.98
CA ALA A 129 28.61 33.77 -15.78
C ALA A 129 27.22 33.41 -15.25
N GLN A 130 26.31 34.39 -15.16
CA GLN A 130 24.92 34.18 -14.75
C GLN A 130 24.18 33.25 -15.72
N PHE A 131 24.40 33.38 -17.03
CA PHE A 131 23.82 32.49 -18.02
C PHE A 131 24.31 31.04 -17.84
N ALA A 132 25.62 30.86 -17.62
CA ALA A 132 26.20 29.54 -17.35
C ALA A 132 25.65 28.94 -16.05
N GLU A 133 25.55 29.74 -14.98
CA GLU A 133 24.99 29.33 -13.70
C GLU A 133 23.51 28.97 -13.83
N ASN A 134 22.71 29.79 -14.50
CA ASN A 134 21.28 29.54 -14.74
C ASN A 134 21.07 28.26 -15.54
N LYS A 135 21.87 28.03 -16.60
CA LYS A 135 21.80 26.79 -17.38
C LYS A 135 22.18 25.58 -16.53
N CYS A 136 23.26 25.67 -15.74
CA CYS A 136 23.69 24.59 -14.86
C CYS A 136 22.64 24.30 -13.77
N SER A 137 22.10 25.34 -13.13
CA SER A 137 21.03 25.25 -12.12
C SER A 137 19.76 24.62 -12.71
N HIS A 138 19.37 25.02 -13.93
CA HIS A 138 18.23 24.45 -14.62
C HIS A 138 18.43 22.96 -14.94
N MET A 139 19.59 22.59 -15.48
CA MET A 139 19.92 21.18 -15.75
C MET A 139 19.95 20.37 -14.45
N MET A 140 20.53 20.90 -13.38
CA MET A 140 20.57 20.23 -12.08
C MET A 140 19.16 20.01 -11.51
N LYS A 141 18.27 21.01 -11.62
CA LYS A 141 16.86 20.89 -11.24
C LYS A 141 16.15 19.83 -12.10
N SER A 142 16.33 19.86 -13.43
CA SER A 142 15.77 18.86 -14.35
C SER A 142 16.20 17.44 -13.97
N TYR A 143 17.49 17.22 -13.73
CA TYR A 143 17.98 15.91 -13.31
C TYR A 143 17.43 15.51 -11.94
N THR A 144 17.37 16.44 -10.99
CA THR A 144 16.81 16.16 -9.66
C THR A 144 15.33 15.75 -9.75
N ASP A 145 14.55 16.43 -10.58
CA ASP A 145 13.14 16.12 -10.82
C ASP A 145 12.99 14.77 -11.52
N GLU A 146 13.83 14.47 -12.51
CA GLU A 146 13.85 13.15 -13.18
C GLU A 146 14.22 12.03 -12.21
N PHE A 147 15.22 12.24 -11.35
CA PHE A 147 15.57 11.28 -10.30
C PHE A 147 14.42 11.06 -9.32
N GLN A 148 13.71 12.11 -8.94
CA GLN A 148 12.55 11.99 -8.06
C GLN A 148 11.41 11.24 -8.75
N GLN A 149 11.13 11.53 -10.02
CA GLN A 149 10.14 10.79 -10.82
C GLN A 149 10.49 9.30 -10.95
N LEU A 150 11.77 8.97 -11.12
CA LEU A 150 12.22 7.57 -11.17
C LEU A 150 12.04 6.87 -9.81
N ARG A 151 12.32 7.55 -8.70
CA ARG A 151 12.06 7.03 -7.34
C ARG A 151 10.57 6.80 -7.08
N ASP A 152 9.73 7.74 -7.48
CA ASP A 152 8.28 7.62 -7.31
C ASP A 152 7.72 6.47 -8.17
N LYS A 153 8.21 6.31 -9.40
CA LYS A 153 7.89 5.17 -10.27
C LYS A 153 8.32 3.84 -9.65
N LEU A 154 9.54 3.76 -9.11
CA LEU A 154 10.02 2.57 -8.40
C LEU A 154 9.09 2.21 -7.24
N ALA A 155 8.80 3.19 -6.36
CA ALA A 155 7.92 3.00 -5.22
C ALA A 155 6.49 2.58 -5.64
N ALA A 156 5.96 3.13 -6.74
CA ALA A 156 4.66 2.72 -7.28
C ALA A 156 4.69 1.28 -7.82
N THR A 157 5.77 0.87 -8.48
CA THR A 157 5.93 -0.51 -8.96
C THR A 157 6.08 -1.51 -7.82
N GLU A 158 6.80 -1.16 -6.76
CA GLU A 158 6.95 -2.00 -5.56
C GLU A 158 5.60 -2.20 -4.85
N ARG A 159 4.80 -1.13 -4.71
CA ARG A 159 3.42 -1.24 -4.17
C ARG A 159 2.57 -2.18 -5.02
N ARG A 160 2.61 -2.04 -6.35
CA ARG A 160 1.87 -2.91 -7.27
C ARG A 160 2.31 -4.37 -7.16
N LEU A 161 3.60 -4.64 -6.93
CA LEU A 161 4.11 -5.99 -6.71
C LEU A 161 3.55 -6.57 -5.41
N GLU A 162 3.59 -5.81 -4.31
CA GLU A 162 3.06 -6.26 -3.03
C GLU A 162 1.54 -6.53 -3.10
N ASP A 163 0.78 -5.68 -3.81
CA ASP A 163 -0.64 -5.92 -4.06
C ASP A 163 -0.87 -7.22 -4.85
N GLN A 164 -0.08 -7.46 -5.91
CA GLN A 164 -0.16 -8.71 -6.68
C GLN A 164 0.21 -9.94 -5.85
N LYS A 165 1.21 -9.83 -4.99
CA LYS A 165 1.59 -10.90 -4.06
C LYS A 165 0.47 -11.20 -3.08
N GLN A 166 -0.17 -10.17 -2.50
CA GLN A 166 -1.33 -10.35 -1.62
C GLN A 166 -2.51 -11.00 -2.34
N GLN A 167 -2.79 -10.61 -3.59
CA GLN A 167 -3.80 -11.24 -4.44
C GLN A 167 -3.47 -12.71 -4.74
N CYS A 168 -2.21 -13.03 -5.06
CA CYS A 168 -1.79 -14.41 -5.27
C CYS A 168 -1.93 -15.26 -4.00
N MET A 169 -1.58 -14.70 -2.83
CA MET A 169 -1.77 -15.39 -1.55
C MET A 169 -3.24 -15.59 -1.21
N SER A 170 -4.13 -14.63 -1.49
CA SER A 170 -5.57 -14.79 -1.27
C SER A 170 -6.17 -15.83 -2.22
N ALA A 171 -5.83 -15.78 -3.51
CA ALA A 171 -6.23 -16.78 -4.49
C ALA A 171 -5.72 -18.19 -4.11
N THR A 172 -4.48 -18.30 -3.62
CA THR A 172 -3.92 -19.57 -3.14
C THR A 172 -4.69 -20.09 -1.92
N ARG A 173 -5.06 -19.22 -0.97
CA ARG A 173 -5.90 -19.59 0.18
C ARG A 173 -7.28 -20.07 -0.28
N GLN A 174 -7.91 -19.36 -1.23
CA GLN A 174 -9.19 -19.75 -1.80
C GLN A 174 -9.09 -21.10 -2.52
N LYS A 175 -8.06 -21.31 -3.35
CA LYS A 175 -7.81 -22.60 -4.03
C LYS A 175 -7.67 -23.74 -3.03
N ARG A 176 -6.93 -23.54 -1.93
CA ARG A 176 -6.80 -24.56 -0.86
C ARG A 176 -8.13 -24.83 -0.17
N ALA A 177 -8.91 -23.80 0.14
CA ALA A 177 -10.23 -23.97 0.76
C ALA A 177 -11.20 -24.73 -0.15
N MET A 178 -11.24 -24.38 -1.45
CA MET A 178 -12.05 -25.09 -2.43
C MET A 178 -11.58 -26.52 -2.65
N SER A 179 -10.26 -26.75 -2.73
CA SER A 179 -9.68 -28.10 -2.84
C SER A 179 -9.99 -28.96 -1.62
N SER A 180 -9.95 -28.41 -0.41
CA SER A 180 -10.37 -29.11 0.81
C SER A 180 -11.84 -29.48 0.73
N ARG A 181 -12.71 -28.55 0.29
CA ARG A 181 -14.14 -28.84 0.14
C ARG A 181 -14.42 -29.89 -0.94
N VAL A 182 -13.67 -29.89 -2.03
CA VAL A 182 -13.74 -30.94 -3.06
C VAL A 182 -13.34 -32.28 -2.44
N SER A 183 -12.24 -32.33 -1.71
CA SER A 183 -11.80 -33.55 -1.00
C SER A 183 -12.86 -34.05 0.00
N ASP A 184 -13.49 -33.15 0.76
CA ASP A 184 -14.58 -33.51 1.69
C ASP A 184 -15.80 -34.07 0.96
N LEU A 185 -16.18 -33.46 -0.17
CA LEU A 185 -17.29 -33.92 -1.00
C LEU A 185 -16.98 -35.26 -1.65
N GLU A 186 -15.75 -35.47 -2.12
CA GLU A 186 -15.28 -36.75 -2.65
C GLU A 186 -15.35 -37.84 -1.59
N GLN A 187 -14.94 -37.55 -0.35
CA GLN A 187 -15.04 -38.48 0.77
C GLN A 187 -16.50 -38.82 1.12
N GLN A 188 -17.40 -37.82 1.14
CA GLN A 188 -18.83 -38.06 1.34
C GLN A 188 -19.46 -38.88 0.20
N LEU A 189 -19.01 -38.67 -1.03
CA LEU A 189 -19.45 -39.45 -2.17
C LEU A 189 -19.00 -40.91 -2.00
N GLU A 190 -17.75 -41.12 -1.57
CA GLU A 190 -17.22 -42.46 -1.34
C GLU A 190 -17.94 -43.19 -0.20
N SER A 191 -18.23 -42.51 0.91
CA SER A 191 -19.04 -43.11 1.99
C SER A 191 -20.46 -43.44 1.52
N ALA A 192 -21.10 -42.55 0.77
CA ALA A 192 -22.42 -42.80 0.21
C ALA A 192 -22.41 -43.96 -0.81
N ARG A 193 -21.34 -44.11 -1.59
CA ARG A 193 -21.15 -45.28 -2.48
C ARG A 193 -21.02 -46.57 -1.69
N ALA A 194 -20.22 -46.57 -0.62
CA ALA A 194 -20.06 -47.72 0.25
C ALA A 194 -21.37 -48.11 0.95
N GLU A 195 -22.12 -47.13 1.48
CA GLU A 195 -23.45 -47.36 2.06
C GLU A 195 -24.43 -47.94 1.04
N LYS A 196 -24.44 -47.41 -0.20
CA LYS A 196 -25.27 -47.97 -1.28
C LYS A 196 -24.89 -49.42 -1.59
N GLU A 197 -23.60 -49.74 -1.65
CA GLU A 197 -23.13 -51.11 -1.86
C GLU A 197 -23.57 -52.02 -0.71
N GLN A 198 -23.44 -51.56 0.54
CA GLN A 198 -23.90 -52.27 1.72
C GLN A 198 -25.41 -52.55 1.64
N TYR A 199 -26.25 -51.55 1.35
CA TYR A 199 -27.70 -51.75 1.20
C TYR A 199 -28.03 -52.71 0.05
N ALA A 200 -27.27 -52.70 -1.03
CA ALA A 200 -27.45 -53.65 -2.12
C ALA A 200 -27.14 -55.09 -1.67
N LEU A 201 -26.09 -55.28 -0.86
CA LEU A 201 -25.76 -56.58 -0.26
C LEU A 201 -26.79 -57.03 0.76
N GLU A 202 -27.27 -56.14 1.63
CA GLU A 202 -28.33 -56.42 2.60
C GLU A 202 -29.64 -56.78 1.90
N THR A 203 -30.03 -56.05 0.86
CA THR A 203 -31.22 -56.36 0.05
C THR A 203 -31.10 -57.74 -0.58
N LYS A 204 -29.94 -58.08 -1.18
CA LYS A 204 -29.67 -59.43 -1.72
C LYS A 204 -29.74 -60.50 -0.63
N SER A 205 -29.19 -60.22 0.55
CA SER A 205 -29.19 -61.14 1.71
C SER A 205 -30.59 -61.37 2.26
N LEU A 206 -31.38 -60.31 2.47
CA LEU A 206 -32.77 -60.38 2.92
C LEU A 206 -33.64 -61.10 1.90
N LEU A 207 -33.44 -60.86 0.61
CA LEU A 207 -34.15 -61.56 -0.45
C LEU A 207 -33.78 -63.05 -0.49
N ASN A 208 -32.53 -63.41 -0.21
CA ASN A 208 -32.13 -64.81 -0.02
C ASN A 208 -32.80 -65.42 1.23
N LYS A 209 -32.78 -64.72 2.37
CA LYS A 209 -33.48 -65.15 3.60
C LYS A 209 -34.97 -65.35 3.36
N LEU A 210 -35.64 -64.45 2.65
CA LEU A 210 -37.07 -64.56 2.31
C LEU A 210 -37.30 -65.77 1.40
N LYS A 211 -36.45 -66.00 0.40
CA LYS A 211 -36.53 -67.21 -0.44
C LYS A 211 -36.38 -68.49 0.39
N VAL A 212 -35.44 -68.53 1.33
CA VAL A 212 -35.24 -69.67 2.24
C VAL A 212 -36.40 -69.82 3.22
N ALA A 213 -36.90 -68.72 3.79
CA ALA A 213 -38.04 -68.70 4.68
C ALA A 213 -39.29 -69.22 3.97
N LYS A 214 -39.56 -68.77 2.74
CA LYS A 214 -40.66 -69.28 1.90
C LYS A 214 -40.55 -70.79 1.63
N VAL A 215 -39.34 -71.35 1.58
CA VAL A 215 -39.11 -72.80 1.49
C VAL A 215 -39.33 -73.50 2.85
N ARG A 216 -39.03 -72.84 3.97
CA ARG A 216 -39.19 -73.36 5.34
C ARG A 216 -40.62 -73.22 5.90
N GLU A 217 -41.37 -72.20 5.50
CA GLU A 217 -42.75 -71.90 5.92
C GLU A 217 -43.72 -73.04 5.55
N GLY A 218 -43.32 -73.93 4.65
CA GLY A 218 -44.02 -75.20 4.42
C GLY A 218 -43.88 -76.23 5.55
N SER A 219 -43.10 -75.99 6.62
CA SER A 219 -42.71 -77.04 7.57
C SER A 219 -42.55 -76.67 9.06
N SER A 220 -42.73 -75.41 9.52
CA SER A 220 -42.34 -75.04 10.91
C SER A 220 -43.08 -73.83 11.52
N ASP A 221 -44.40 -73.88 11.66
CA ASP A 221 -45.20 -72.76 12.18
C ASP A 221 -45.11 -72.61 13.72
N SER A 222 -44.97 -73.71 14.47
CA SER A 222 -45.06 -73.66 15.95
C SER A 222 -43.75 -73.38 16.70
N ASP A 223 -42.58 -73.64 16.11
CA ASP A 223 -41.27 -73.38 16.77
C ASP A 223 -40.81 -71.93 16.59
N LEU A 224 -41.28 -71.24 15.54
CA LEU A 224 -40.91 -69.85 15.25
C LEU A 224 -41.47 -68.87 16.27
N ASP A 225 -42.72 -69.04 16.69
CA ASP A 225 -43.34 -68.17 17.68
C ASP A 225 -42.60 -68.22 19.02
N ASN A 226 -42.23 -69.41 19.50
CA ASN A 226 -41.53 -69.54 20.79
C ASN A 226 -40.13 -68.93 20.77
N LEU A 227 -39.41 -69.01 19.65
CA LEU A 227 -38.11 -68.33 19.48
C LEU A 227 -38.26 -66.82 19.34
N GLN A 228 -39.29 -66.32 18.64
CA GLN A 228 -39.55 -64.89 18.50
C GLN A 228 -39.89 -64.24 19.85
N TYR A 229 -40.71 -64.88 20.68
CA TYR A 229 -41.02 -64.37 22.02
C TYR A 229 -39.78 -64.27 22.92
N LYS A 230 -38.86 -65.25 22.86
CA LYS A 230 -37.61 -65.22 23.62
C LYS A 230 -36.64 -64.16 23.10
N ALA A 231 -36.50 -64.03 21.79
CA ALA A 231 -35.64 -63.01 21.18
C ALA A 231 -36.13 -61.58 21.51
N ALA A 232 -37.45 -61.34 21.44
CA ALA A 232 -38.04 -60.06 21.80
C ALA A 232 -37.84 -59.71 23.29
N ALA A 233 -37.92 -60.69 24.18
CA ALA A 233 -37.67 -60.48 25.61
C ALA A 233 -36.18 -60.16 25.91
N GLU A 234 -35.24 -60.83 25.23
CA GLU A 234 -33.81 -60.52 25.36
C GLU A 234 -33.45 -59.15 24.79
N GLU A 235 -34.04 -58.75 23.66
CA GLU A 235 -33.85 -57.43 23.07
C GLU A 235 -34.41 -56.31 23.96
N ALA A 236 -35.58 -56.51 24.55
CA ALA A 236 -36.15 -55.60 25.53
C ALA A 236 -35.23 -55.43 26.76
N ASN A 237 -34.69 -56.54 27.29
CA ASN A 237 -33.75 -56.49 28.41
C ASN A 237 -32.42 -55.80 28.05
N ARG A 238 -31.89 -56.03 26.85
CA ARG A 238 -30.71 -55.31 26.36
C ARG A 238 -30.98 -53.82 26.24
N ARG A 239 -32.15 -53.43 25.73
CA ARG A 239 -32.53 -52.03 25.59
C ARG A 239 -32.67 -51.34 26.93
N VAL A 240 -33.26 -52.01 27.93
CA VAL A 240 -33.35 -51.49 29.30
C VAL A 240 -31.96 -51.33 29.92
N SER A 241 -31.06 -52.30 29.73
CA SER A 241 -29.68 -52.20 30.22
C SER A 241 -28.92 -51.03 29.58
N GLU A 242 -29.09 -50.83 28.28
CA GLU A 242 -28.46 -49.74 27.54
C GLU A 242 -29.01 -48.37 27.96
N LEU A 243 -30.33 -48.24 28.12
CA LEU A 243 -30.95 -47.02 28.63
C LEU A 243 -30.50 -46.68 30.05
N ASN A 244 -30.34 -47.70 30.92
CA ASN A 244 -29.80 -47.50 32.27
C ASN A 244 -28.33 -47.05 32.24
N ALA A 245 -27.51 -47.61 31.36
CA ALA A 245 -26.12 -47.18 31.19
C ALA A 245 -26.04 -45.73 30.66
N GLN A 246 -26.89 -45.36 29.70
CA GLN A 246 -26.99 -43.99 29.20
C GLN A 246 -27.47 -43.02 30.29
N ALA A 247 -28.45 -43.41 31.11
CA ALA A 247 -28.92 -42.59 32.22
C ALA A 247 -27.80 -42.33 33.25
N ALA A 248 -27.00 -43.36 33.58
CA ALA A 248 -25.84 -43.21 34.45
C ALA A 248 -24.75 -42.30 33.85
N ALA A 249 -24.47 -42.43 32.54
CA ALA A 249 -23.52 -41.55 31.85
C ALA A 249 -23.99 -40.08 31.83
N ASN A 250 -25.26 -39.85 31.52
CA ASN A 250 -25.88 -38.52 31.54
C ASN A 250 -25.84 -37.90 32.95
N GLN A 251 -26.05 -38.71 33.99
CA GLN A 251 -25.96 -38.23 35.38
C GLN A 251 -24.54 -37.75 35.72
N ILE A 252 -23.51 -38.49 35.31
CA ILE A 252 -22.11 -38.08 35.50
C ILE A 252 -21.80 -36.81 34.71
N GLU A 253 -22.32 -36.66 33.49
CA GLU A 253 -22.13 -35.45 32.70
C GLU A 253 -22.83 -34.24 33.32
N LEU A 254 -24.05 -34.41 33.83
CA LEU A 254 -24.76 -33.37 34.58
C LEU A 254 -23.96 -32.93 35.80
N GLU A 255 -23.40 -33.87 36.58
CA GLU A 255 -22.55 -33.56 37.74
C GLU A 255 -21.27 -32.81 37.34
N LYS A 256 -20.67 -33.13 36.18
CA LYS A 256 -19.52 -32.38 35.66
C LYS A 256 -19.92 -30.95 35.25
N LEU A 257 -21.07 -30.81 34.60
CA LEU A 257 -21.59 -29.51 34.16
C LEU A 257 -21.97 -28.63 35.35
N THR A 258 -22.57 -29.18 36.41
CA THR A 258 -22.89 -28.42 37.62
C THR A 258 -21.63 -27.91 38.31
N VAL A 259 -20.61 -28.77 38.51
CA VAL A 259 -19.31 -28.34 39.05
C VAL A 259 -18.65 -27.27 38.18
N ARG A 260 -18.75 -27.40 36.84
CA ARG A 260 -18.22 -26.39 35.91
C ARG A 260 -18.96 -25.06 36.01
N LEU A 261 -20.28 -25.08 36.14
CA LEU A 261 -21.10 -23.89 36.33
C LEU A 261 -20.77 -23.18 37.64
N GLU A 262 -20.63 -23.91 38.75
CA GLU A 262 -20.20 -23.37 40.03
C GLU A 262 -18.82 -22.69 39.93
N ALA A 263 -17.86 -23.34 39.26
CA ALA A 263 -16.54 -22.75 39.04
C ALA A 263 -16.57 -21.49 38.16
N LEU A 264 -17.43 -21.44 37.14
CA LEU A 264 -17.61 -20.23 36.32
C LEU A 264 -18.30 -19.11 37.11
N ASN A 265 -19.27 -19.44 37.94
CA ASN A 265 -19.97 -18.47 38.78
C ASN A 265 -19.02 -17.84 39.82
N ASN A 266 -18.14 -18.65 40.43
CA ASN A 266 -17.11 -18.13 41.33
C ASN A 266 -16.14 -17.19 40.61
N LYS A 267 -15.69 -17.54 39.40
CA LYS A 267 -14.83 -16.66 38.58
C LYS A 267 -15.53 -15.35 38.19
N LEU A 268 -16.83 -15.42 37.91
CA LEU A 268 -17.64 -14.24 37.62
C LEU A 268 -17.69 -13.33 38.85
N ALA A 269 -18.02 -13.87 40.03
CA ALA A 269 -18.04 -13.13 41.29
C ALA A 269 -16.68 -12.47 41.59
N GLU A 270 -15.56 -13.20 41.45
CA GLU A 270 -14.21 -12.64 41.60
C GLU A 270 -13.94 -11.50 40.60
N SER A 271 -14.43 -11.62 39.36
CA SER A 271 -14.25 -10.57 38.34
C SER A 271 -15.09 -9.33 38.62
N GLU A 272 -16.29 -9.51 39.17
CA GLU A 272 -17.18 -8.43 39.59
C GLU A 272 -16.60 -7.69 40.80
N GLU A 273 -16.05 -8.41 41.77
CA GLU A 273 -15.33 -7.82 42.92
C GLU A 273 -14.10 -7.02 42.45
N ARG A 274 -13.28 -7.60 41.56
CA ARG A 274 -12.15 -6.87 40.95
C ARG A 274 -12.60 -5.62 40.20
N ALA A 275 -13.69 -5.70 39.45
CA ALA A 275 -14.25 -4.55 38.74
C ALA A 275 -14.80 -3.48 39.70
N ALA A 276 -15.42 -3.88 40.81
CA ALA A 276 -15.86 -2.97 41.86
C ALA A 276 -14.68 -2.27 42.55
N GLY A 277 -13.60 -3.00 42.84
CA GLY A 277 -12.36 -2.45 43.38
C GLY A 277 -11.74 -1.39 42.46
N LEU A 278 -11.57 -1.71 41.17
CA LEU A 278 -11.03 -0.76 40.19
C LEU A 278 -11.92 0.48 40.00
N ARG A 279 -13.26 0.32 40.09
CA ARG A 279 -14.19 1.46 40.04
C ARG A 279 -14.00 2.40 41.22
N LEU A 280 -13.81 1.85 42.42
CA LEU A 280 -13.57 2.62 43.63
C LEU A 280 -12.25 3.39 43.54
N GLU A 281 -11.19 2.74 43.07
CA GLU A 281 -9.88 3.37 42.84
C GLU A 281 -9.96 4.49 41.80
N LEU A 282 -10.66 4.28 40.69
CA LEU A 282 -10.89 5.32 39.67
C LEU A 282 -11.69 6.50 40.23
N GLU A 283 -12.68 6.25 41.09
CA GLU A 283 -13.43 7.31 41.77
C GLU A 283 -12.53 8.10 42.74
N GLN A 284 -11.63 7.43 43.47
CA GLN A 284 -10.64 8.07 44.34
C GLN A 284 -9.67 8.94 43.52
N SER A 285 -9.06 8.40 42.46
CA SER A 285 -8.16 9.18 41.59
C SER A 285 -8.86 10.35 40.91
N ARG A 286 -10.16 10.23 40.57
CA ARG A 286 -10.97 11.35 40.06
C ARG A 286 -11.16 12.44 41.11
N LYS A 287 -11.46 12.07 42.36
CA LYS A 287 -11.57 13.03 43.47
C LYS A 287 -10.25 13.75 43.69
N GLU A 288 -9.13 13.03 43.71
CA GLU A 288 -7.78 13.60 43.82
C GLU A 288 -7.44 14.56 42.66
N CYS A 289 -7.70 14.16 41.41
CA CYS A 289 -7.51 15.05 40.24
C CYS A 289 -8.40 16.29 40.31
N SER A 290 -9.64 16.17 40.81
CA SER A 290 -10.53 17.31 40.97
C SER A 290 -10.03 18.28 42.05
N ALA A 291 -9.54 17.75 43.17
CA ALA A 291 -8.95 18.53 44.26
C ALA A 291 -7.65 19.23 43.83
N ALA A 292 -6.80 18.53 43.06
CA ALA A 292 -5.59 19.12 42.47
C ALA A 292 -5.94 20.27 41.50
N ARG A 293 -6.93 20.07 40.61
CA ARG A 293 -7.41 21.13 39.69
C ARG A 293 -8.02 22.32 40.41
N THR A 294 -8.75 22.12 41.51
CA THR A 294 -9.26 23.26 42.31
C THR A 294 -8.12 23.99 42.99
N GLY A 295 -7.13 23.27 43.54
CA GLY A 295 -5.93 23.87 44.12
C GLY A 295 -5.09 24.67 43.11
N GLU A 296 -4.89 24.13 41.91
CA GLU A 296 -4.22 24.85 40.81
C GLU A 296 -4.98 26.12 40.41
N ARG A 297 -6.33 26.05 40.29
CA ARG A 297 -7.15 27.24 40.01
C ARG A 297 -7.04 28.30 41.10
N GLU A 298 -7.08 27.91 42.37
CA GLU A 298 -6.90 28.84 43.49
C GLU A 298 -5.51 29.48 43.49
N ALA A 299 -4.46 28.71 43.17
CA ALA A 299 -3.10 29.22 43.05
C ALA A 299 -2.97 30.22 41.88
N VAL A 300 -3.54 29.90 40.72
CA VAL A 300 -3.58 30.80 39.55
C VAL A 300 -4.36 32.08 39.86
N GLN A 301 -5.50 31.98 40.56
CA GLN A 301 -6.28 33.14 40.96
C GLN A 301 -5.50 34.04 41.93
N LYS A 302 -4.80 33.46 42.91
CA LYS A 302 -3.93 34.21 43.83
C LYS A 302 -2.77 34.88 43.09
N ALA A 303 -2.14 34.20 42.13
CA ALA A 303 -1.09 34.77 41.30
C ALA A 303 -1.61 35.94 40.45
N CYS A 304 -2.77 35.81 39.80
CA CYS A 304 -3.41 36.88 39.03
C CYS A 304 -3.74 38.09 39.91
N ASN A 305 -4.26 37.87 41.12
CA ASN A 305 -4.54 38.93 42.07
C ASN A 305 -3.24 39.65 42.52
N ALA A 306 -2.17 38.89 42.78
CA ALA A 306 -0.86 39.45 43.14
C ALA A 306 -0.22 40.23 41.98
N GLU A 307 -0.34 39.74 40.74
CA GLU A 307 0.10 40.48 39.54
C GLU A 307 -0.68 41.79 39.36
N ALA A 308 -1.99 41.78 39.60
CA ALA A 308 -2.81 42.98 39.56
C ALA A 308 -2.41 43.99 40.66
N GLU A 309 -2.09 43.53 41.87
CA GLU A 309 -1.59 44.36 42.97
C GLU A 309 -0.22 44.97 42.65
N LEU A 310 0.72 44.18 42.12
CA LEU A 310 2.01 44.67 41.63
C LEU A 310 1.86 45.69 40.50
N ALA A 311 0.93 45.48 39.57
CA ALA A 311 0.63 46.43 38.50
C ALA A 311 -0.02 47.73 39.02
N ALA A 312 -0.82 47.67 40.09
CA ALA A 312 -1.38 48.84 40.74
C ALA A 312 -0.29 49.65 41.46
N LEU A 313 0.61 48.99 42.21
CA LEU A 313 1.75 49.63 42.86
C LEU A 313 2.71 50.28 41.86
N LYS A 314 3.01 49.61 40.74
CA LYS A 314 3.83 50.20 39.66
C LYS A 314 3.19 51.45 39.06
N ARG A 315 1.87 51.44 38.83
CA ARG A 315 1.14 52.64 38.36
C ARG A 315 1.14 53.75 39.40
N GLY A 316 0.95 53.44 40.68
CA GLY A 316 1.02 54.42 41.77
C GLY A 316 2.39 55.11 41.84
N ASN A 317 3.48 54.35 41.80
CA ASN A 317 4.84 54.89 41.78
C ASN A 317 5.13 55.73 40.52
N GLU A 318 4.55 55.38 39.37
CA GLU A 318 4.70 56.17 38.13
C GLU A 318 3.92 57.49 38.22
N VAL A 319 2.72 57.47 38.80
CA VAL A 319 1.95 58.70 39.06
C VAL A 319 2.68 59.60 40.07
N GLU A 320 3.22 59.06 41.17
CA GLU A 320 4.05 59.85 42.10
C GLU A 320 5.30 60.44 41.44
N LYS A 321 5.96 59.70 40.53
CA LYS A 321 7.06 60.24 39.73
C LYS A 321 6.62 61.34 38.78
N GLN A 322 5.46 61.20 38.14
CA GLN A 322 4.90 62.22 37.26
C GLN A 322 4.44 63.47 38.04
N ASP A 323 3.85 63.30 39.22
CA ASP A 323 3.48 64.39 40.12
C ASP A 323 4.72 65.13 40.65
N ALA A 324 5.79 64.39 40.99
CA ALA A 324 7.08 64.98 41.34
C ALA A 324 7.74 65.73 40.16
N ALA A 325 7.56 65.27 38.93
CA ALA A 325 8.03 65.95 37.72
C ALA A 325 7.21 67.22 37.39
N VAL A 326 5.90 67.18 37.59
CA VAL A 326 4.99 68.34 37.41
C VAL A 326 5.25 69.43 38.47
N GLN A 327 5.61 69.04 39.69
CA GLN A 327 6.00 69.98 40.73
C GLN A 327 7.35 70.68 40.44
N GLY A 328 8.18 70.14 39.55
CA GLY A 328 9.46 70.72 39.12
C GLY A 328 9.40 71.74 37.97
N CYS A 329 8.27 71.86 37.26
CA CYS A 329 8.16 72.72 36.07
C CYS A 329 7.25 73.96 36.22
N MET A 330 6.88 74.33 37.45
CA MET A 330 6.09 75.54 37.78
C MET A 330 6.96 76.79 38.08
N PHE A 331 8.09 76.96 37.38
CA PHE A 331 8.84 78.23 37.35
C PHE A 331 9.18 78.59 35.89
N GLY A 332 8.50 79.60 35.34
CA GLY A 332 8.96 80.40 34.19
C GLY A 332 8.16 80.28 32.88
N ASP A 333 7.18 81.20 32.71
CA ASP A 333 6.89 82.09 31.56
C ASP A 333 7.42 81.75 30.14
N GLU A 334 6.75 82.00 29.01
CA GLU A 334 5.55 82.79 28.67
C GLU A 334 5.16 82.47 27.19
N SER A 335 3.93 82.79 26.80
CA SER A 335 3.45 83.07 25.41
C SER A 335 2.77 81.97 24.55
N LYS A 336 1.41 82.02 24.58
CA LYS A 336 0.44 82.13 23.46
C LYS A 336 0.62 81.15 22.26
N ASN A 337 -0.10 80.02 22.18
CA ASN A 337 -1.54 79.81 21.88
C ASN A 337 -1.91 79.94 20.38
N ILE A 338 -2.28 78.81 19.73
CA ILE A 338 -3.56 78.58 19.00
C ILE A 338 -3.50 77.32 18.08
N VAL A 339 -4.34 76.33 18.45
CA VAL A 339 -5.30 75.53 17.62
C VAL A 339 -4.76 74.54 16.56
N MET A 340 -5.29 73.33 16.33
CA MET A 340 -6.31 72.47 16.96
C MET A 340 -6.48 71.20 16.05
N THR A 341 -7.17 70.18 16.59
CA THR A 341 -7.94 69.08 15.91
C THR A 341 -7.16 67.86 15.41
N THR A 342 -7.59 66.60 15.54
CA THR A 342 -8.82 65.92 16.06
C THR A 342 -8.51 64.41 16.14
N GLY A 343 -8.91 63.69 17.19
CA GLY A 343 -10.03 62.71 17.16
C GLY A 343 -9.52 61.26 17.02
N SER A 344 -10.10 60.17 17.51
CA SER A 344 -11.30 59.87 18.30
C SER A 344 -11.25 58.39 18.75
N LYS A 345 -11.87 58.12 19.90
CA LYS A 345 -12.49 56.88 20.45
C LYS A 345 -13.37 56.08 19.44
N PRO A 346 -14.16 55.02 19.80
CA PRO A 346 -14.13 54.01 20.90
C PRO A 346 -14.61 52.57 20.47
N ALA A 347 -14.74 51.63 21.44
CA ALA A 347 -15.90 50.73 21.75
C ALA A 347 -15.43 49.30 22.17
N SER A 348 -15.68 48.79 23.40
CA SER A 348 -16.95 48.31 24.03
C SER A 348 -17.48 47.04 23.33
N GLY A 349 -17.88 45.94 23.98
CA GLY A 349 -18.01 45.53 25.38
C GLY A 349 -18.69 44.14 25.45
N ASN A 350 -18.39 43.42 26.53
CA ASN A 350 -19.24 42.56 27.36
C ASN A 350 -20.10 41.38 26.84
N ASP A 351 -19.86 40.25 27.53
CA ASP A 351 -20.80 39.37 28.25
C ASP A 351 -21.50 38.15 27.58
N ASP A 352 -21.06 36.99 28.10
CA ASP A 352 -21.82 35.91 28.75
C ASP A 352 -22.23 34.59 28.06
N CYS A 353 -22.26 33.58 28.95
CA CYS A 353 -22.26 32.13 28.84
C CYS A 353 -23.41 31.44 28.09
N SER A 354 -23.16 30.23 27.55
CA SER A 354 -23.81 28.95 27.92
C SER A 354 -23.60 27.81 26.88
N ASN A 355 -24.05 26.62 27.22
CA ASN A 355 -23.56 25.28 26.90
C ASN A 355 -24.56 24.45 26.05
N VAL A 356 -24.09 23.35 25.43
CA VAL A 356 -24.81 22.11 24.99
C VAL A 356 -25.54 22.01 23.60
N LYS A 357 -24.99 21.09 22.76
CA LYS A 357 -25.59 20.06 21.84
C LYS A 357 -26.60 20.35 20.70
N THR A 358 -26.21 19.81 19.52
CA THR A 358 -26.95 18.87 18.60
C THR A 358 -27.89 19.42 17.49
N VAL A 359 -27.46 19.22 16.21
CA VAL A 359 -28.11 18.60 15.00
C VAL A 359 -29.65 18.77 14.81
N PRO A 360 -30.28 18.94 13.59
CA PRO A 360 -29.88 18.52 12.22
C PRO A 360 -30.23 19.41 10.99
N GLN A 361 -29.71 18.94 9.83
CA GLN A 361 -30.29 18.90 8.45
C GLN A 361 -30.20 20.11 7.49
N PRO A 362 -30.03 19.82 6.16
CA PRO A 362 -29.64 20.81 5.15
C PRO A 362 -30.74 21.15 4.12
N SER A 363 -30.80 22.41 3.70
CA SER A 363 -31.70 22.88 2.62
C SER A 363 -30.96 23.13 1.29
N LYS A 364 -31.60 22.68 0.20
CA LYS A 364 -31.17 22.61 -1.23
C LYS A 364 -30.77 23.97 -1.85
N PRO A 365 -30.05 23.94 -3.00
CA PRO A 365 -30.66 24.49 -4.23
C PRO A 365 -30.41 23.69 -5.53
N ARG A 366 -31.05 24.16 -6.61
CA ARG A 366 -31.37 23.51 -7.91
C ARG A 366 -30.26 23.53 -9.00
N ARG A 367 -30.21 22.41 -9.74
CA ARG A 367 -29.97 22.14 -11.18
C ARG A 367 -28.86 22.89 -11.96
N ARG A 368 -27.95 22.09 -12.54
CA ARG A 368 -27.64 22.06 -14.00
C ARG A 368 -27.33 20.61 -14.43
N LYS A 369 -27.96 20.11 -15.52
CA LYS A 369 -27.67 18.81 -16.14
C LYS A 369 -27.08 19.04 -17.54
N LYS A 370 -25.99 18.34 -17.87
CA LYS A 370 -25.40 18.24 -19.23
C LYS A 370 -26.15 17.15 -20.04
N PRO A 371 -26.20 17.24 -21.38
CA PRO A 371 -26.94 16.29 -22.23
C PRO A 371 -26.21 14.93 -22.33
N LYS A 372 -26.98 13.85 -22.52
CA LYS A 372 -26.49 12.50 -22.79
C LYS A 372 -26.44 12.29 -24.30
N HIS A 373 -25.33 11.78 -24.82
CA HIS A 373 -25.26 11.26 -26.19
C HIS A 373 -25.95 9.89 -26.25
N THR A 374 -26.88 9.73 -27.19
CA THR A 374 -27.44 8.44 -27.59
C THR A 374 -26.56 7.88 -28.71
N ILE A 375 -25.86 6.77 -28.48
CA ILE A 375 -25.19 6.01 -29.52
C ILE A 375 -26.28 5.12 -30.14
N SER A 376 -26.92 5.63 -31.20
CA SER A 376 -27.81 4.86 -32.06
C SER A 376 -26.98 4.32 -33.22
N ALA A 377 -26.21 3.26 -32.96
CA ALA A 377 -25.52 2.46 -33.97
C ALA A 377 -25.02 1.16 -33.32
N ILE A 378 -25.94 0.32 -32.83
CA ILE A 378 -25.63 -1.11 -32.78
C ILE A 378 -26.23 -1.65 -34.06
N ASP A 379 -25.33 -1.90 -35.00
CA ASP A 379 -25.55 -2.56 -36.27
C ASP A 379 -26.20 -3.93 -36.00
N GLU A 380 -27.37 -4.18 -36.58
CA GLU A 380 -28.15 -5.42 -36.44
C GLU A 380 -27.53 -6.60 -37.23
N THR A 381 -26.21 -6.61 -37.41
CA THR A 381 -25.48 -7.63 -38.20
C THR A 381 -24.73 -8.66 -37.34
N LEU A 382 -24.82 -8.57 -36.01
CA LEU A 382 -24.16 -9.52 -35.09
C LEU A 382 -24.89 -10.86 -34.90
N ASP A 383 -25.90 -11.18 -35.72
CA ASP A 383 -26.46 -12.54 -35.83
C ASP A 383 -25.69 -13.43 -36.83
N ALA A 384 -24.66 -12.91 -37.50
CA ALA A 384 -23.82 -13.73 -38.36
C ALA A 384 -22.86 -14.58 -37.52
N THR A 385 -23.25 -15.84 -37.29
CA THR A 385 -22.46 -16.91 -36.64
C THR A 385 -21.22 -17.33 -37.46
N GLU A 386 -20.78 -16.49 -38.42
CA GLU A 386 -19.69 -16.78 -39.36
C GLU A 386 -18.30 -16.68 -38.73
N TRP A 387 -18.18 -16.15 -37.51
CA TRP A 387 -16.91 -16.15 -36.77
C TRP A 387 -16.54 -17.52 -36.15
N LEU A 388 -17.49 -18.46 -36.06
CA LEU A 388 -17.27 -19.79 -35.46
C LEU A 388 -16.83 -20.86 -36.48
N LEU A 389 -16.75 -20.53 -37.76
CA LEU A 389 -16.26 -21.44 -38.79
C LEU A 389 -14.92 -20.94 -39.33
N PRO A 390 -13.85 -21.73 -39.27
CA PRO A 390 -12.63 -21.38 -39.97
C PRO A 390 -12.91 -21.49 -41.47
N THR A 391 -13.04 -20.37 -42.17
CA THR A 391 -13.03 -20.32 -43.63
C THR A 391 -11.62 -20.69 -44.10
N PRO A 392 -11.41 -21.86 -44.73
CA PRO A 392 -10.09 -22.19 -45.25
C PRO A 392 -9.78 -21.28 -46.45
N PRO A 393 -8.53 -20.85 -46.65
CA PRO A 393 -8.13 -20.18 -47.88
C PRO A 393 -8.31 -21.14 -49.06
N ASP A 394 -8.89 -20.63 -50.15
CA ASP A 394 -9.11 -21.39 -51.37
C ASP A 394 -7.80 -22.02 -51.87
N GLY A 395 -7.80 -23.35 -52.03
CA GLY A 395 -6.90 -24.04 -52.94
C GLY A 395 -5.72 -24.84 -52.39
N VAL A 396 -5.74 -25.41 -51.17
CA VAL A 396 -4.67 -26.36 -50.75
C VAL A 396 -5.23 -27.68 -50.23
N GLN A 397 -4.85 -28.77 -50.91
CA GLN A 397 -5.19 -30.15 -50.58
C GLN A 397 -4.48 -30.62 -49.30
N LYS A 398 -5.15 -31.49 -48.54
CA LYS A 398 -4.66 -32.10 -47.31
C LYS A 398 -3.35 -32.86 -47.55
N SER A 399 -2.26 -32.44 -46.91
CA SER A 399 -1.05 -33.26 -46.79
C SER A 399 -0.96 -33.90 -45.40
N VAL A 400 -0.52 -35.14 -45.45
CA VAL A 400 -0.34 -36.14 -44.39
C VAL A 400 0.54 -35.62 -43.25
N ILE A 401 0.18 -36.00 -42.01
CA ILE A 401 0.93 -35.80 -40.78
C ILE A 401 2.33 -36.41 -40.94
N VAL A 402 3.35 -35.57 -41.02
CA VAL A 402 4.76 -35.96 -40.89
C VAL A 402 5.22 -35.50 -39.52
N SER A 403 5.78 -36.44 -38.77
CA SER A 403 6.42 -36.30 -37.48
C SER A 403 7.35 -35.08 -37.41
N ASP A 404 7.17 -34.30 -36.34
CA ASP A 404 7.88 -33.07 -35.97
C ASP A 404 9.35 -33.36 -35.58
N ALA A 405 10.16 -33.69 -36.58
CA ALA A 405 11.59 -33.96 -36.44
C ALA A 405 12.47 -32.73 -36.71
N GLU A 406 11.87 -31.54 -36.86
CA GLU A 406 12.58 -30.28 -37.17
C GLU A 406 12.75 -29.37 -35.94
N PHE A 407 12.18 -29.74 -34.81
CA PHE A 407 12.51 -29.14 -33.52
C PHE A 407 13.58 -30.01 -32.84
N GLY A 408 14.73 -29.44 -32.51
CA GLY A 408 15.92 -30.12 -31.97
C GLY A 408 15.76 -30.71 -30.54
N TYR A 409 14.57 -31.18 -30.19
CA TYR A 409 14.30 -31.90 -28.96
C TYR A 409 14.52 -33.40 -29.18
N HIS A 410 15.61 -33.93 -28.65
CA HIS A 410 15.75 -35.36 -28.44
C HIS A 410 15.34 -35.67 -26.99
N GLU A 411 14.28 -36.46 -26.80
CA GLU A 411 13.87 -36.91 -25.47
C GLU A 411 15.06 -37.64 -24.80
N PRO A 412 15.52 -37.19 -23.62
CA PRO A 412 16.61 -37.85 -22.91
C PRO A 412 16.26 -39.31 -22.62
N GLN A 413 17.22 -40.22 -22.79
CA GLN A 413 17.04 -41.63 -22.47
C GLN A 413 16.65 -41.78 -21.00
N ARG A 414 15.49 -42.41 -20.74
CA ARG A 414 15.06 -42.76 -19.39
C ARG A 414 15.86 -43.97 -18.94
N GLU A 415 16.73 -43.77 -17.95
CA GLU A 415 17.37 -44.88 -17.23
C GLU A 415 16.29 -45.68 -16.49
N ASP A 416 16.31 -47.01 -16.66
CA ASP A 416 15.42 -47.89 -15.91
C ASP A 416 15.75 -47.78 -14.41
N PRO A 417 14.73 -47.72 -13.51
CA PRO A 417 14.98 -47.63 -12.09
C PRO A 417 15.76 -48.87 -11.61
N PRO A 418 16.81 -48.70 -10.77
CA PRO A 418 17.61 -49.81 -10.28
C PRO A 418 16.72 -50.73 -9.44
N ARG A 419 16.57 -51.98 -9.90
CA ARG A 419 15.87 -53.05 -9.19
C ARG A 419 16.72 -53.48 -7.99
N ASN A 420 16.54 -52.81 -6.86
CA ASN A 420 17.06 -53.27 -5.58
C ASN A 420 15.91 -53.74 -4.70
N ASP A 421 15.51 -55.01 -4.88
CA ASP A 421 14.45 -55.67 -4.12
C ASP A 421 14.79 -55.82 -2.62
N ALA A 422 16.03 -55.50 -2.20
CA ALA A 422 16.45 -55.59 -0.81
C ALA A 422 15.88 -54.48 0.11
N GLN A 423 15.24 -53.45 -0.45
CA GLN A 423 14.63 -52.37 0.36
C GLN A 423 13.16 -52.64 0.74
N LEU A 424 12.58 -53.76 0.32
CA LEU A 424 11.19 -54.12 0.63
C LEU A 424 11.04 -55.21 1.71
N SER A 425 12.13 -55.79 2.21
CA SER A 425 12.09 -56.72 3.35
C SER A 425 12.51 -56.02 4.65
N LEU A 426 11.65 -55.16 5.17
CA LEU A 426 11.77 -54.61 6.54
C LEU A 426 10.58 -55.00 7.42
N PHE A 427 9.87 -56.05 7.02
CA PHE A 427 8.81 -56.70 7.76
C PHE A 427 8.90 -58.21 7.54
N ASP A 428 9.82 -58.86 8.25
CA ASP A 428 9.73 -60.26 8.66
C ASP A 428 10.16 -60.35 10.13
#